data_AF-A0A7R9M1V6-F1
#
_entry.id   AF-A0A7R9M1V6-F1
#
_cell.length_a   1.000
_cell.length_b   1.000
_cell.length_c   1.000
_cell.angle_alpha   90.00
_cell.angle_beta   90.00
_cell.angle_gamma   90.00
#
_symmetry.space_group_name_H-M   'P 1'
#
loop_
_entity.id
_entity.type
_entity.pdbx_description
1 polymer ?
#
loop_
_entity_poly.entity_id
_entity_poly.type
_entity_poly.pdbx_seq_one_letter_code
_entity_poly.pdbx_strand_id
1 'polypeptide(L)'
;MDRESDMCTFNCKKWTLFTFCLIGLVSTLIMVIALCVVINKADYADLQDKTDITEEKFNAAKKVAIGLIAAIGTINILIEMLGLCGAFKEHYCMTMTYAILMVLVTLGSIGVAAGSGYGAYWFTFVINTLITVLAFLYARDLNRRRSGAYA
;
A
#
# COMPACT_ATOMS: atom_id res chain seq x y z
N MET A 1 25.55 -25.41 -12.21
CA MET A 1 24.40 -24.88 -12.95
C MET A 1 23.46 -24.08 -12.03
N ASP A 2 23.54 -24.29 -10.71
CA ASP A 2 22.65 -23.68 -9.70
C ASP A 2 22.88 -22.17 -9.49
N ARG A 3 24.13 -21.70 -9.67
CA ARG A 3 24.48 -20.28 -9.48
C ARG A 3 23.83 -19.33 -10.52
N GLU A 4 23.55 -19.82 -11.72
CA GLU A 4 22.97 -19.00 -12.80
C GLU A 4 21.45 -18.83 -12.63
N SER A 5 20.76 -19.90 -12.21
CA SER A 5 19.33 -19.86 -11.85
C SER A 5 19.05 -18.97 -10.64
N ASP A 6 19.94 -18.94 -9.64
CA ASP A 6 19.79 -18.09 -8.45
C ASP A 6 19.93 -16.60 -8.78
N MET A 7 20.76 -16.26 -9.77
CA MET A 7 21.00 -14.86 -10.17
C MET A 7 19.82 -14.27 -10.94
N CYS A 8 19.19 -15.05 -11.83
CA CYS A 8 17.95 -14.67 -12.51
C CYS A 8 16.79 -14.50 -11.51
N THR A 9 16.67 -15.44 -10.57
CA THR A 9 15.61 -15.42 -9.54
C THR A 9 15.70 -14.19 -8.64
N PHE A 10 16.92 -13.79 -8.25
CA PHE A 10 17.14 -12.60 -7.44
C PHE A 10 16.76 -11.31 -8.19
N ASN A 11 17.22 -11.17 -9.44
CA ASN A 11 16.91 -10.00 -10.26
C ASN A 11 15.41 -9.91 -10.58
N CYS A 12 14.76 -11.05 -10.86
CA CYS A 12 13.31 -11.10 -11.09
C CYS A 12 12.53 -10.61 -9.86
N LYS A 13 12.88 -11.07 -8.65
CA LYS A 13 12.26 -10.61 -7.40
C LYS A 13 12.42 -9.10 -7.20
N LYS A 14 13.63 -8.56 -7.43
CA LYS A 14 13.94 -7.12 -7.30
C LYS A 14 13.07 -6.27 -8.22
N TRP A 15 13.03 -6.59 -9.52
CA TRP A 15 12.26 -5.84 -10.50
C TRP A 15 10.75 -5.98 -10.29
N THR A 16 10.29 -7.18 -9.94
CA THR A 16 8.87 -7.43 -9.63
C THR A 16 8.41 -6.55 -8.46
N LEU A 17 9.16 -6.55 -7.36
CA LEU A 17 8.84 -5.73 -6.18
C LEU A 17 8.86 -4.23 -6.51
N PHE A 18 9.87 -3.78 -7.26
CA PHE A 18 9.98 -2.39 -7.68
C PHE A 18 8.78 -1.95 -8.52
N THR A 19 8.37 -2.75 -9.51
CA THR A 19 7.22 -2.45 -10.36
C THR A 19 5.92 -2.40 -9.57
N PHE A 20 5.67 -3.36 -8.67
CA PHE A 20 4.47 -3.33 -7.83
C PHE A 20 4.43 -2.14 -6.87
N CYS A 21 5.55 -1.80 -6.23
CA CYS A 21 5.63 -0.62 -5.36
C CYS A 21 5.42 0.69 -6.14
N LEU A 22 5.92 0.78 -7.37
CA LEU A 22 5.74 1.97 -8.21
C LEU A 22 4.28 2.12 -8.66
N ILE A 23 3.66 1.02 -9.11
CA ILE A 23 2.23 1.01 -9.47
C ILE A 23 1.38 1.35 -8.25
N GLY A 24 1.68 0.77 -7.09
CA GLY A 24 1.03 1.08 -5.82
C GLY A 24 1.09 2.58 -5.51
N LEU A 25 2.26 3.18 -5.62
CA LEU A 25 2.47 4.60 -5.36
C LEU A 25 1.70 5.52 -6.28
N VAL A 26 1.75 5.24 -7.57
CA VAL A 26 0.96 5.99 -8.56
C VAL A 26 -0.54 5.81 -8.28
N SER A 27 -0.98 4.59 -7.95
CA SER A 27 -2.39 4.31 -7.65
C SER A 27 -2.88 5.04 -6.40
N THR A 28 -2.08 5.05 -5.32
CA THR A 28 -2.41 5.72 -4.07
C THR A 28 -2.49 7.23 -4.26
N LEU A 29 -1.55 7.82 -5.01
CA LEU A 29 -1.58 9.24 -5.36
C LEU A 29 -2.84 9.60 -6.16
N ILE A 30 -3.15 8.82 -7.21
CA ILE A 30 -4.35 9.04 -8.03
C ILE A 30 -5.62 8.91 -7.19
N MET A 31 -5.72 7.88 -6.35
CA MET A 31 -6.89 7.65 -5.49
C MET A 31 -7.11 8.78 -4.49
N VAL A 32 -6.05 9.26 -3.82
CA VAL A 32 -6.15 10.38 -2.88
C VAL A 32 -6.61 11.65 -3.60
N ILE A 33 -6.03 11.97 -4.76
CA ILE A 33 -6.42 13.15 -5.55
C ILE A 33 -7.88 13.02 -6.01
N ALA A 34 -8.27 11.87 -6.55
CA ALA A 34 -9.63 11.62 -7.03
C ALA A 34 -10.66 11.76 -5.90
N LEU A 35 -10.41 11.16 -4.74
CA LEU A 35 -11.28 11.28 -3.55
C LEU A 35 -11.38 12.73 -3.07
N CYS A 36 -10.26 13.46 -3.00
CA CYS A 36 -10.27 14.87 -2.63
C CYS A 36 -11.11 15.71 -3.60
N VAL A 37 -11.02 15.46 -4.91
CA VAL A 37 -11.82 16.15 -5.92
C VAL A 37 -13.31 15.83 -5.78
N VAL A 38 -13.66 14.55 -5.61
CA VAL A 38 -15.05 14.11 -5.43
C VAL A 38 -15.67 14.74 -4.18
N ILE A 39 -14.95 14.72 -3.06
CA ILE A 39 -15.44 15.29 -1.80
C ILE A 39 -15.60 16.82 -1.93
N ASN A 40 -14.69 17.50 -2.61
CA ASN A 40 -14.80 18.94 -2.83
C ASN A 40 -16.01 19.31 -3.68
N LYS A 41 -16.31 18.51 -4.72
CA LYS A 41 -17.47 18.67 -5.61
C LYS A 41 -18.78 18.14 -5.05
N ALA A 42 -18.76 17.39 -3.94
CA ALA A 42 -19.98 16.90 -3.32
C ALA A 42 -20.85 18.09 -2.91
N ASP A 43 -22.03 18.18 -3.54
CA ASP A 43 -22.99 19.26 -3.32
C ASP A 43 -23.92 18.90 -2.16
N TYR A 44 -24.18 19.89 -1.31
CA TYR A 44 -24.91 19.75 -0.06
C TYR A 44 -26.42 19.66 -0.34
N ALA A 45 -26.87 20.26 -1.44
CA ALA A 45 -28.27 20.37 -1.82
C ALA A 45 -28.94 19.02 -2.14
N ASP A 46 -28.18 18.04 -2.63
CA ASP A 46 -28.70 16.69 -2.94
C ASP A 46 -28.92 15.82 -1.69
N LEU A 47 -28.23 16.13 -0.59
CA LEU A 47 -28.28 15.35 0.67
C LEU A 47 -29.23 15.94 1.71
N GLN A 48 -29.53 17.24 1.61
CA GLN A 48 -30.47 17.94 2.48
C GLN A 48 -31.91 17.41 2.35
N ASP A 49 -32.30 16.92 1.16
CA ASP A 49 -33.64 16.36 0.91
C ASP A 49 -33.83 14.98 1.57
N LYS A 50 -32.75 14.26 1.90
CA LYS A 50 -32.81 12.89 2.44
C LYS A 50 -32.50 12.77 3.93
N THR A 51 -31.86 13.75 4.54
CA THR A 51 -31.42 13.68 5.93
C THR A 51 -31.41 15.05 6.60
N ASP A 52 -31.85 15.14 7.86
CA ASP A 52 -31.85 16.36 8.70
C ASP A 52 -30.42 16.70 9.18
N ILE A 53 -29.50 16.82 8.22
CA ILE A 53 -28.09 17.16 8.46
C ILE A 53 -27.91 18.64 8.12
N THR A 54 -27.70 19.44 9.16
CA THR A 54 -27.35 20.85 9.06
C THR A 54 -26.06 21.05 8.26
N GLU A 55 -25.96 22.15 7.50
CA GLU A 55 -24.77 22.53 6.71
C GLU A 55 -23.47 22.49 7.54
N GLU A 56 -23.53 22.92 8.80
CA GLU A 56 -22.38 22.89 9.72
C GLU A 56 -21.87 21.46 9.98
N LYS A 57 -22.78 20.50 10.19
CA LYS A 57 -22.44 19.10 10.46
C LYS A 57 -21.85 18.43 9.21
N PHE A 58 -22.39 18.73 8.03
CA PHE A 58 -21.84 18.22 6.78
C PHE A 58 -20.44 18.80 6.52
N ASN A 59 -20.24 20.11 6.71
CA ASN A 59 -18.94 20.75 6.55
C ASN A 59 -17.90 20.19 7.53
N ALA A 60 -18.29 19.92 8.78
CA ALA A 60 -17.43 19.26 9.75
C ALA A 60 -17.07 17.84 9.32
N ALA A 61 -18.05 17.02 8.89
CA ALA A 61 -17.82 15.66 8.42
C ALA A 61 -16.92 15.61 7.17
N LYS A 62 -17.15 16.52 6.21
CA LYS A 62 -16.33 16.69 5.01
C LYS A 62 -14.88 16.98 5.36
N LYS A 63 -14.65 17.92 6.28
CA LYS A 63 -13.30 18.28 6.75
C LYS A 63 -12.59 17.10 7.41
N VAL A 64 -13.29 16.35 8.27
CA VAL A 64 -12.75 15.15 8.93
C VAL A 64 -12.42 14.06 7.90
N ALA A 65 -13.30 13.81 6.93
CA ALA A 65 -13.10 12.81 5.90
C ALA A 65 -11.87 13.11 5.03
N ILE A 66 -11.72 14.35 4.55
CA ILE A 66 -10.54 14.78 3.78
C ILE A 66 -9.27 14.61 4.61
N GLY A 67 -9.30 15.04 5.89
CA GLY A 67 -8.15 14.91 6.79
C GLY A 67 -7.70 13.46 6.98
N LEU A 68 -8.65 12.53 7.19
CA LEU A 68 -8.36 11.11 7.34
C LEU A 68 -7.79 10.48 6.06
N ILE A 69 -8.40 10.77 4.90
CA ILE A 69 -7.95 10.23 3.61
C ILE A 69 -6.54 10.73 3.28
N ALA A 70 -6.27 12.02 3.48
CA ALA A 70 -4.96 12.60 3.26
C ALA A 70 -3.90 12.01 4.20
N ALA A 71 -4.23 11.82 5.48
CA ALA A 71 -3.32 11.22 6.46
C ALA A 71 -2.97 9.77 6.11
N ILE A 72 -3.98 8.93 5.87
CA ILE A 72 -3.79 7.52 5.51
C ILE A 72 -3.04 7.40 4.17
N GLY A 73 -3.41 8.21 3.18
CA GLY A 73 -2.75 8.24 1.88
C GLY A 73 -1.27 8.60 1.98
N THR A 74 -0.94 9.62 2.79
CA THR A 74 0.46 10.03 3.01
C THR A 74 1.28 8.93 3.68
N ILE A 75 0.71 8.23 4.66
CA ILE A 75 1.39 7.09 5.31
C ILE A 75 1.67 5.98 4.31
N ASN A 76 0.70 5.62 3.45
CA ASN A 76 0.91 4.59 2.42
C ASN A 76 2.01 4.99 1.42
N ILE A 77 2.05 6.26 1.01
CA ILE A 77 3.12 6.77 0.13
C ILE A 77 4.50 6.60 0.79
N LEU A 78 4.60 6.87 2.10
CA LEU A 78 5.85 6.67 2.84
C LEU A 78 6.24 5.18 2.92
N ILE A 79 5.27 4.29 3.13
CA ILE A 79 5.50 2.84 3.13
C ILE A 79 6.03 2.39 1.76
N GLU A 80 5.41 2.83 0.66
CA GLU A 80 5.83 2.46 -0.69
C GLU A 80 7.19 3.05 -1.07
N MET A 81 7.51 4.25 -0.58
CA MET A 81 8.86 4.83 -0.71
C MET A 81 9.92 3.97 0.00
N LEU A 82 9.61 3.40 1.17
CA LEU A 82 10.51 2.45 1.84
C LEU A 82 10.69 1.18 1.01
N GLY A 83 9.62 0.67 0.38
CA GLY A 83 9.68 -0.47 -0.53
C GLY A 83 10.54 -0.20 -1.78
N LEU A 84 10.34 0.95 -2.43
CA LEU A 84 11.06 1.37 -3.63
C LEU A 84 12.54 1.61 -3.34
N CYS A 85 12.86 2.36 -2.27
CA CYS A 85 14.23 2.62 -1.84
C CYS A 85 14.94 1.36 -1.35
N GLY A 86 14.22 0.48 -0.63
CA GLY A 86 14.72 -0.81 -0.17
C GLY A 86 15.11 -1.74 -1.32
N ALA A 87 14.27 -1.78 -2.37
CA ALA A 87 14.58 -2.51 -3.59
C ALA A 87 15.76 -1.91 -4.35
N PHE A 88 15.82 -0.58 -4.50
CA PHE A 88 16.87 0.09 -5.28
C PHE A 88 18.25 0.01 -4.63
N LYS A 89 18.34 0.28 -3.32
CA LYS A 89 19.61 0.30 -2.57
C LYS A 89 19.99 -1.04 -1.93
N GLU A 90 19.17 -2.08 -2.09
CA GLU A 90 19.41 -3.41 -1.51
C GLU A 90 19.64 -3.35 0.02
N HIS A 91 19.03 -2.37 0.70
CA HIS A 91 19.17 -2.19 2.14
C HIS A 91 18.21 -3.13 2.87
N TYR A 92 18.78 -4.11 3.58
CA TYR A 92 18.03 -5.08 4.39
C TYR A 92 17.08 -4.41 5.39
N CYS A 93 17.56 -3.41 6.14
CA CYS A 93 16.76 -2.73 7.17
C CYS A 93 15.50 -2.09 6.57
N MET A 94 15.62 -1.33 5.48
CA MET A 94 14.48 -0.67 4.81
C MET A 94 13.50 -1.68 4.18
N THR A 95 14.03 -2.78 3.62
CA THR A 95 13.19 -3.82 3.03
C THR A 95 12.42 -4.58 4.11
N MET A 96 13.06 -4.84 5.26
CA MET A 96 12.42 -5.52 6.39
C MET A 96 11.36 -4.66 7.05
N THR A 97 11.62 -3.36 7.25
CA THR A 97 10.59 -2.43 7.78
C THR A 97 9.41 -2.32 6.84
N TYR A 98 9.65 -2.24 5.53
CA TYR A 98 8.58 -2.29 4.52
C TYR A 98 7.74 -3.58 4.64
N ALA A 99 8.38 -4.75 4.72
CA ALA A 99 7.67 -6.02 4.85
C ALA A 99 6.80 -6.07 6.12
N ILE A 100 7.32 -5.62 7.27
CA ILE A 100 6.58 -5.57 8.53
C ILE A 100 5.38 -4.62 8.43
N LEU A 101 5.56 -3.43 7.85
CA LEU A 101 4.47 -2.46 7.66
C LEU A 101 3.39 -3.01 6.72
N MET A 102 3.79 -3.70 5.64
CA MET A 102 2.83 -4.35 4.73
C MET A 102 2.04 -5.49 5.38
N VAL A 103 2.63 -6.23 6.34
CA VAL A 103 1.87 -7.18 7.17
C VAL A 103 0.77 -6.46 7.94
N LEU A 104 1.08 -5.33 8.58
CA LEU A 104 0.10 -4.55 9.34
C LEU A 104 -1.03 -4.02 8.44
N VAL A 105 -0.69 -3.49 7.26
CA VAL A 105 -1.68 -3.05 6.27
C VAL A 105 -2.56 -4.20 5.82
N THR A 106 -1.97 -5.37 5.58
CA THR A 106 -2.69 -6.59 5.17
C THR A 106 -3.66 -7.03 6.26
N LEU A 107 -3.26 -7.03 7.53
CA LEU A 107 -4.14 -7.35 8.66
C LEU A 107 -5.31 -6.37 8.77
N GLY A 108 -5.06 -5.07 8.61
CA GLY A 108 -6.11 -4.05 8.60
C GLY A 108 -7.11 -4.25 7.44
N SER A 109 -6.61 -4.66 6.27
CA SER A 109 -7.47 -4.86 5.09
C SER A 109 -8.44 -6.04 5.23
N ILE A 110 -8.11 -7.06 6.04
CA ILE A 110 -9.01 -8.20 6.31
C ILE A 110 -10.31 -7.74 6.97
N GLY A 111 -10.22 -6.83 7.96
CA GLY A 111 -11.39 -6.33 8.67
C GLY A 111 -12.36 -5.60 7.74
N VAL A 112 -11.81 -4.81 6.82
CA VAL A 112 -12.61 -4.10 5.80
C VAL A 112 -13.19 -5.07 4.78
N ALA A 113 -12.41 -6.04 4.29
CA ALA A 113 -12.87 -7.03 3.31
C ALA A 113 -13.99 -7.93 3.85
N ALA A 114 -13.89 -8.37 5.11
CA ALA A 114 -14.91 -9.18 5.74
C ALA A 114 -16.20 -8.39 6.04
N GLY A 115 -16.09 -7.12 6.43
CA GLY A 115 -17.24 -6.30 6.82
C GLY A 115 -18.03 -5.70 5.66
N SER A 116 -17.43 -5.54 4.48
CA SER A 116 -18.03 -4.77 3.38
C SER A 116 -18.74 -5.63 2.33
N GLY A 117 -18.45 -6.92 2.21
CA GLY A 117 -19.14 -7.83 1.29
C GLY A 117 -18.86 -7.59 -0.21
N TYR A 118 -18.05 -6.59 -0.57
CA TYR A 118 -17.64 -6.35 -1.95
C TYR A 118 -16.39 -7.16 -2.30
N GLY A 119 -16.47 -7.98 -3.36
CA GLY A 119 -15.37 -8.85 -3.80
C GLY A 119 -14.07 -8.13 -4.16
N ALA A 120 -14.13 -6.83 -4.48
CA ALA A 120 -12.95 -6.02 -4.78
C ALA A 120 -11.96 -5.92 -3.61
N TYR A 121 -12.44 -5.86 -2.36
CA TYR A 121 -11.55 -5.77 -1.18
C TYR A 121 -10.78 -7.08 -0.95
N TRP A 122 -11.37 -8.23 -1.32
CA TRP A 122 -10.69 -9.52 -1.30
C TRP A 122 -9.56 -9.57 -2.32
N PHE A 123 -9.76 -8.99 -3.50
CA PHE A 123 -8.70 -8.90 -4.51
C PHE A 123 -7.51 -8.07 -4.01
N THR A 124 -7.77 -6.91 -3.39
CA THR A 124 -6.74 -6.08 -2.77
C THR A 124 -5.99 -6.82 -1.65
N PHE A 125 -6.71 -7.59 -0.82
CA PHE A 125 -6.11 -8.42 0.22
C PHE A 125 -5.14 -9.46 -0.36
N VAL A 126 -5.54 -10.16 -1.43
CA VAL A 126 -4.69 -11.14 -2.10
C VAL A 126 -3.44 -10.48 -2.68
N ILE A 127 -3.58 -9.33 -3.36
CA ILE A 127 -2.43 -8.58 -3.91
C ILE A 127 -1.48 -8.16 -2.79
N ASN A 128 -1.99 -7.57 -1.71
CA ASN A 128 -1.17 -7.12 -0.58
C ASN A 128 -0.44 -8.29 0.09
N THR A 129 -1.10 -9.44 0.20
CA THR A 129 -0.49 -10.67 0.71
C THR A 129 0.64 -11.15 -0.21
N LEU A 130 0.43 -11.16 -1.53
CA LEU A 130 1.47 -11.53 -2.50
C LEU A 130 2.68 -10.59 -2.43
N ILE A 131 2.45 -9.27 -2.37
CA ILE A 131 3.53 -8.28 -2.23
C ILE A 131 4.28 -8.50 -0.91
N THR A 132 3.57 -8.75 0.18
CA THR A 132 4.17 -9.02 1.49
C THR A 132 5.06 -10.27 1.46
N VAL A 133 4.60 -11.35 0.84
CA VAL A 133 5.38 -12.57 0.66
C VAL A 133 6.62 -12.30 -0.18
N LEU A 134 6.50 -11.59 -1.30
CA LEU A 134 7.64 -11.21 -2.14
C LEU A 134 8.65 -10.33 -1.39
N ALA A 135 8.17 -9.35 -0.61
CA ALA A 135 9.01 -8.49 0.22
C ALA A 135 9.78 -9.29 1.27
N PHE A 136 9.11 -10.25 1.91
CA PHE A 136 9.74 -11.11 2.92
C PHE A 136 10.77 -12.05 2.31
N LEU A 137 10.46 -12.68 1.16
CA LEU A 137 11.41 -13.52 0.42
C LEU A 137 12.62 -12.70 -0.04
N TYR A 138 12.41 -11.49 -0.54
CA TYR A 138 13.47 -10.59 -0.95
C TYR A 138 14.35 -10.15 0.24
N ALA A 139 13.74 -9.80 1.37
CA ALA A 139 14.47 -9.48 2.60
C ALA A 139 15.31 -10.66 3.11
N ARG A 140 14.75 -11.88 3.08
CA ARG A 140 15.47 -13.10 3.47
C ARG A 140 16.65 -13.40 2.55
N ASP A 141 16.48 -13.22 1.24
CA ASP A 141 17.56 -13.40 0.27
C ASP A 141 18.68 -12.35 0.46
N LEU A 142 18.32 -11.11 0.77
CA LEU A 142 19.29 -10.06 1.16
C LEU A 142 20.06 -10.44 2.43
N ASN A 143 19.38 -10.98 3.45
CA ASN A 143 20.04 -11.42 4.67
C ASN A 143 21.02 -12.57 4.40
N ARG A 144 20.64 -13.56 3.59
CA ARG A 144 21.52 -14.67 3.20
C ARG A 144 22.76 -14.20 2.45
N ARG A 145 22.62 -13.23 1.54
CA ARG A 145 23.76 -12.61 0.84
C ARG A 145 24.68 -11.88 1.81
N ARG A 146 24.11 -11.14 2.77
CA ARG A 146 24.89 -10.43 3.81
C ARG A 146 25.65 -11.39 4.73
N SER A 147 25.03 -12.51 5.11
CA SER A 147 25.64 -13.51 5.99
C SER A 147 26.72 -14.36 5.33
N GLY A 148 27.07 -14.12 4.05
CA GLY A 148 28.13 -14.86 3.36
C GLY A 148 27.77 -16.32 3.07
N ALA A 149 26.49 -16.72 3.14
CA ALA A 149 26.05 -18.10 2.90
C ALA A 149 26.23 -18.57 1.44
N TYR A 150 26.77 -17.71 0.56
CA TYR A 150 27.12 -17.98 -0.83
C TYR A 150 28.64 -17.81 -1.11
N ALA A 151 29.46 -17.64 -0.06
CA ALA A 151 30.91 -17.62 -0.15
C ALA A 151 31.49 -19.03 -0.03
#